data_AF-A0A1C0SD02-F1
#
_entry.id   AF-A0A1C0SD02-F1
#
_cell.length_a   1.000
_cell.length_b   1.000
_cell.length_c   1.000
_cell.angle_alpha   90.00
_cell.angle_beta   90.00
_cell.angle_gamma   90.00
#
_symmetry.space_group_name_H-M   'P 1'
#
loop_
_entity.id
_entity.type
_entity.pdbx_description
1 polymer ?
#
loop_
_entity_poly.entity_id
_entity_poly.type
_entity_poly.pdbx_seq_one_letter_code
_entity_poly.pdbx_strand_id
1 'polypeptide(L)'
;MTNFLPALHEGHASITLQNLFRDALEAYDDWGANMPEPVVAFEGKRIAISEVFDWMKPCTDIMPANLIGIVTDRLNKPWSGEGPLDEMTVSTAARVMSVLTRRQLRDFGRGSIDVFVERFNHPLRAGA
;
A
#
# COMPACT_ATOMS: atom_id res chain seq x y z
N MET A 1 4.19 19.92 8.67
CA MET A 1 4.03 18.46 8.79
C MET A 1 3.34 18.20 10.11
N THR A 2 2.04 17.92 10.07
CA THR A 2 1.28 17.47 11.24
C THR A 2 1.61 16.00 11.45
N ASN A 3 2.45 15.68 12.44
CA ASN A 3 2.76 14.30 12.81
C ASN A 3 1.48 13.67 13.39
N PHE A 4 0.71 13.00 12.53
CA PHE A 4 -0.50 12.29 12.93
C PHE A 4 -0.20 10.93 13.58
N LEU A 5 0.98 10.39 13.29
CA LEU A 5 1.44 9.09 13.78
C LEU A 5 2.53 9.26 14.85
N PRO A 6 2.57 8.38 15.86
CA PRO A 6 3.63 8.39 16.86
C PRO A 6 4.99 8.12 16.21
N ALA A 7 6.04 8.69 16.80
CA ALA A 7 7.40 8.47 16.33
C ALA A 7 7.86 7.03 16.59
N LEU A 8 8.73 6.51 15.72
CA LEU A 8 9.48 5.30 16.01
C LEU A 8 10.46 5.57 17.16
N HIS A 9 10.64 4.59 18.04
CA HIS A 9 11.60 4.66 19.12
C HIS A 9 12.83 3.83 18.72
N GLU A 10 13.96 4.50 18.44
CA GLU A 10 15.21 3.85 18.01
C GLU A 10 15.05 2.94 16.76
N GLY A 11 14.12 3.28 15.86
CA GLY A 11 13.83 2.47 14.67
C GLY A 11 12.80 1.37 14.91
N HIS A 12 12.31 1.21 16.13
CA HIS A 12 11.28 0.25 16.49
C HIS A 12 9.90 0.89 16.52
N ALA A 13 8.92 0.15 16.00
CA ALA A 13 7.53 0.56 16.06
C ALA A 13 6.94 0.19 17.42
N SER A 14 6.15 1.10 18.01
CA SER A 14 5.29 0.74 19.13
C SER A 14 4.25 -0.29 18.69
N ILE A 15 3.68 -1.03 19.64
CA ILE A 15 2.63 -2.02 19.34
C ILE A 15 1.47 -1.42 18.54
N THR A 16 1.14 -0.15 18.80
CA THR A 16 0.08 0.56 18.08
C THR A 16 0.43 0.80 16.61
N LEU A 17 1.69 1.13 16.31
CA LEU A 17 2.16 1.28 14.92
C LEU A 17 2.27 -0.07 14.21
N GLN A 18 2.67 -1.12 14.92
CA GLN A 18 2.71 -2.48 14.36
C GLN A 18 1.30 -2.95 13.97
N ASN A 19 0.31 -2.74 14.84
CA ASN A 19 -1.09 -3.03 14.54
C ASN A 19 -1.60 -2.18 13.38
N LEU A 20 -1.30 -0.87 13.37
CA LEU A 20 -1.72 0.01 12.28
C LEU A 20 -1.12 -0.39 10.92
N PHE A 21 0.15 -0.80 10.90
CA PHE A 21 0.79 -1.29 9.69
C PHE A 21 0.15 -2.59 9.20
N ARG A 22 -0.19 -3.49 10.12
CA ARG A 22 -0.96 -4.71 9.79
C ARG A 22 -2.33 -4.36 9.19
N ASP A 23 -3.09 -3.47 9.82
CA ASP A 23 -4.40 -3.05 9.32
C ASP A 23 -4.27 -2.43 7.92
N ALA A 24 -3.19 -1.68 7.65
CA ALA A 24 -2.92 -1.11 6.33
C ALA A 24 -2.60 -2.19 5.28
N LEU A 25 -1.88 -3.26 5.65
CA LEU A 25 -1.63 -4.41 4.77
C LEU A 25 -2.92 -5.15 4.44
N GLU A 26 -3.75 -5.44 5.44
CA GLU A 26 -5.05 -6.10 5.25
C GLU A 26 -5.98 -5.23 4.38
N ALA A 27 -6.05 -3.92 4.65
CA ALA A 27 -6.83 -2.99 3.84
C ALA A 27 -6.32 -2.86 2.39
N TYR A 28 -5.01 -3.01 2.16
CA TYR A 28 -4.44 -3.08 0.81
C TYR A 28 -4.80 -4.40 0.12
N ASP A 29 -4.79 -5.52 0.83
CA ASP A 29 -5.13 -6.83 0.28
C ASP A 29 -6.58 -6.87 -0.25
N ASP A 30 -7.49 -6.25 0.50
CA ASP A 30 -8.90 -6.07 0.15
C ASP A 30 -9.13 -4.95 -0.89
N TRP A 31 -8.11 -4.18 -1.27
CA TRP A 31 -8.26 -3.05 -2.16
C TRP A 31 -8.44 -3.47 -3.62
N GLY A 32 -9.71 -3.59 -4.02
CA GLY A 32 -10.11 -3.88 -5.39
C GLY A 32 -9.80 -2.76 -6.39
N ALA A 33 -9.78 -3.14 -7.67
CA ALA A 33 -9.57 -2.22 -8.78
C ALA A 33 -10.67 -1.15 -8.85
N ASN A 34 -10.31 0.07 -9.28
CA ASN A 34 -11.22 1.21 -9.39
C ASN A 34 -11.88 1.68 -8.09
N MET A 35 -11.34 1.32 -6.93
CA MET A 35 -11.75 1.89 -5.64
C MET A 35 -10.81 3.01 -5.18
N PRO A 36 -11.31 4.03 -4.46
CA PRO A 36 -10.45 5.04 -3.84
C PRO A 36 -9.49 4.39 -2.83
N GLU A 37 -8.43 5.11 -2.49
CA GLU A 37 -7.44 4.64 -1.50
C GLU A 37 -8.10 4.25 -0.17
N PRO A 38 -7.81 3.06 0.38
CA PRO A 38 -8.27 2.66 1.69
C PRO A 38 -7.72 3.59 2.77
N VAL A 39 -8.51 3.74 3.83
CA VAL A 39 -8.11 4.48 5.04
C VAL A 39 -8.25 3.56 6.25
N VAL A 40 -7.29 3.64 7.15
CA VAL A 40 -7.28 2.94 8.43
C VAL A 40 -7.57 3.89 9.58
N ALA A 41 -8.16 3.38 10.66
CA ALA A 41 -8.51 4.17 11.83
C ALA A 41 -7.36 4.17 12.85
N PHE A 42 -6.92 5.35 13.28
CA PHE A 42 -5.92 5.51 14.32
C PHE A 42 -6.32 6.65 15.26
N GLU A 43 -6.52 6.35 16.55
CA GLU A 43 -6.90 7.33 17.58
C GLU A 43 -8.07 8.25 17.17
N GLY A 44 -9.11 7.68 16.54
CA GLY A 44 -10.28 8.42 16.06
C GLY A 44 -10.08 9.21 14.77
N LYS A 45 -8.90 9.12 14.15
CA LYS A 45 -8.58 9.72 12.85
C LYS A 45 -8.60 8.66 11.76
N ARG A 46 -8.81 9.08 10.51
CA ARG A 46 -8.69 8.24 9.31
C ARG A 46 -7.39 8.61 8.61
N ILE A 47 -6.54 7.62 8.37
CA ILE A 47 -5.21 7.79 7.77
C ILE A 47 -5.15 6.95 6.50
N ALA A 48 -4.67 7.53 5.41
CA ALA A 48 -4.48 6.80 4.17
C ALA A 48 -3.39 5.74 4.31
N ILE A 49 -3.57 4.56 3.70
CA ILE A 49 -2.58 3.47 3.82
C ILE A 49 -1.21 3.86 3.25
N SER A 50 -1.15 4.73 2.23
CA SER A 50 0.11 5.26 1.70
C SER A 50 0.89 6.06 2.75
N GLU A 51 0.21 6.83 3.60
CA GLU A 51 0.85 7.57 4.69
C GLU A 51 1.41 6.63 5.75
N VAL A 52 0.69 5.55 6.07
CA VAL A 52 1.17 4.52 7.00
C VAL A 52 2.43 3.84 6.45
N PHE A 53 2.42 3.43 5.18
CA PHE A 53 3.59 2.82 4.56
C PHE A 53 4.76 3.80 4.46
N ASP A 54 4.53 5.06 4.11
CA ASP A 54 5.57 6.09 4.07
C ASP A 54 6.17 6.32 5.47
N TRP A 55 5.36 6.30 6.53
CA TRP A 55 5.79 6.47 7.92
C TRP A 55 6.63 5.30 8.44
N MET A 56 6.34 4.07 8.00
CA MET A 56 7.00 2.85 8.48
C MET A 56 8.31 2.51 7.76
N LYS A 57 8.71 3.30 6.75
CA LYS A 57 10.00 3.16 6.04
C LYS A 57 11.28 3.18 6.89
N PRO A 58 11.36 3.88 8.04
CA PRO A 58 12.53 3.83 8.90
C PRO A 58 12.48 2.66 9.90
N CYS A 59 11.41 1.86 9.91
CA CYS A 59 11.23 0.78 10.88
C CYS A 59 12.18 -0.39 10.61
N THR A 60 13.04 -0.71 11.57
CA THR A 60 14.02 -1.79 11.50
C THR A 60 13.50 -3.11 12.07
N ASP A 61 12.26 -3.14 12.55
CA ASP A 61 11.63 -4.35 13.05
C ASP A 61 11.57 -5.43 11.96
N ILE A 62 11.70 -6.67 12.39
CA ILE A 62 11.48 -7.85 11.55
C ILE A 62 9.97 -7.99 11.28
N MET A 63 9.61 -8.32 10.04
CA MET A 63 8.24 -8.55 9.63
C MET A 63 7.71 -9.85 10.24
N PRO A 64 6.51 -9.84 10.86
CA PRO A 64 5.86 -11.05 11.31
C PRO A 64 5.61 -12.02 10.14
N ALA A 65 5.98 -13.30 10.32
CA ALA A 65 5.93 -14.31 9.26
C ALA A 65 4.53 -14.46 8.61
N ASN A 66 3.47 -14.28 9.40
CA ASN A 66 2.09 -14.37 8.93
C ASN A 66 1.69 -13.21 7.98
N LEU A 67 2.43 -12.10 7.98
CA LEU A 67 2.15 -10.93 7.13
C LEU A 67 3.04 -10.89 5.87
N ILE A 68 4.11 -11.70 5.82
CA ILE A 68 5.01 -11.76 4.66
C ILE A 68 4.24 -12.16 3.39
N GLY A 69 3.32 -13.12 3.51
CA GLY A 69 2.50 -13.60 2.39
C GLY A 69 1.75 -12.48 1.65
N ILE A 70 1.14 -11.56 2.40
CA ILE A 70 0.39 -10.42 1.85
C ILE A 70 1.26 -9.58 0.91
N VAL A 71 2.54 -9.40 1.25
CA VAL A 71 3.49 -8.62 0.45
C VAL A 71 4.03 -9.45 -0.72
N THR A 72 4.45 -10.70 -0.46
CA THR A 72 5.10 -11.55 -1.47
C THR A 72 4.16 -12.01 -2.57
N ASP A 73 2.88 -12.23 -2.27
CA ASP A 73 1.87 -12.66 -3.25
C ASP A 73 1.62 -11.61 -4.34
N ARG A 74 2.02 -10.36 -4.08
CA ARG A 74 1.90 -9.24 -5.02
C ARG A 74 3.17 -9.01 -5.86
N LEU A 75 4.24 -9.75 -5.59
CA LEU A 75 5.49 -9.66 -6.32
C LEU A 75 5.48 -10.60 -7.53
N ASN A 76 5.76 -10.06 -8.72
CA ASN A 76 5.88 -10.85 -9.95
C ASN A 76 7.13 -11.75 -10.00
N LYS A 77 8.05 -11.57 -9.05
CA LYS A 77 9.25 -12.41 -8.89
C LYS A 77 9.23 -12.98 -7.48
N PRO A 78 9.60 -14.26 -7.30
CA PRO A 78 9.76 -14.80 -5.96
C PRO A 78 10.75 -13.93 -5.20
N TRP A 79 10.40 -13.60 -3.95
CA TRP A 79 11.35 -12.94 -3.06
C TRP A 79 12.56 -13.86 -2.90
N SER A 80 13.73 -13.40 -3.35
CA SER A 80 15.00 -14.13 -3.22
C SER A 80 15.92 -13.27 -2.38
N GLY A 81 15.97 -13.51 -1.07
CA GLY A 81 17.13 -13.09 -0.29
C GLY A 81 18.12 -14.24 -0.28
N GLU A 82 19.35 -13.98 -0.73
CA GLU A 82 20.45 -14.90 -0.50
C GLU A 82 21.14 -14.49 0.80
N GLY A 83 20.74 -15.08 1.94
CA GLY A 83 21.56 -15.03 3.16
C GLY A 83 20.84 -15.31 4.49
N PRO A 84 21.58 -15.48 5.60
CA PRO A 84 21.03 -15.72 6.95
C PRO A 84 20.23 -14.54 7.55
N LEU A 85 20.09 -13.45 6.79
CA LEU A 85 19.35 -12.21 7.08
C LEU A 85 18.04 -12.14 6.25
N ASP A 86 17.52 -13.30 5.81
CA ASP A 86 16.37 -13.46 4.91
C ASP A 86 15.02 -13.01 5.50
N GLU A 87 15.04 -12.47 6.71
CA GLU A 87 13.87 -11.90 7.34
C GLU A 87 13.55 -10.55 6.70
N MET A 88 12.43 -10.51 5.98
CA MET A 88 11.85 -9.25 5.51
C MET A 88 11.69 -8.31 6.70
N THR A 89 12.24 -7.10 6.63
CA THR A 89 11.98 -6.07 7.64
C THR A 89 10.70 -5.30 7.31
N VAL A 90 10.12 -4.68 8.32
CA VAL A 90 8.98 -3.76 8.14
C VAL A 90 9.34 -2.61 7.20
N SER A 91 10.55 -2.05 7.27
CA SER A 91 11.06 -1.07 6.30
C SER A 91 11.02 -1.59 4.86
N THR A 92 11.50 -2.81 4.64
CA THR A 92 11.50 -3.43 3.30
C THR A 92 10.07 -3.58 2.77
N ALA A 93 9.17 -4.14 3.57
CA ALA A 93 7.76 -4.27 3.22
C ALA A 93 7.12 -2.89 2.96
N ALA A 94 7.32 -1.92 3.85
CA ALA A 94 6.79 -0.58 3.73
C ALA A 94 7.22 0.09 2.42
N ARG A 95 8.48 -0.09 1.99
CA ARG A 95 8.99 0.42 0.71
C ARG A 95 8.32 -0.27 -0.48
N VAL A 96 8.19 -1.59 -0.45
CA VAL A 96 7.50 -2.36 -1.50
C VAL A 96 6.03 -1.90 -1.61
N MET A 97 5.32 -1.86 -0.49
CA MET A 97 3.92 -1.46 -0.44
C MET A 97 3.70 -0.01 -0.86
N SER A 98 4.63 0.89 -0.55
CA SER A 98 4.59 2.28 -1.04
C SER A 98 4.61 2.33 -2.58
N VAL A 99 5.41 1.47 -3.22
CA VAL A 99 5.48 1.40 -4.70
C VAL A 99 4.20 0.81 -5.27
N LEU A 100 3.69 -0.28 -4.69
CA LEU A 100 2.47 -0.94 -5.15
C LEU A 100 1.24 -0.05 -4.99
N THR A 101 1.10 0.62 -3.85
CA THR A 101 0.03 1.61 -3.57
C THR A 101 0.06 2.74 -4.59
N ARG A 102 1.24 3.32 -4.85
CA ARG A 102 1.39 4.40 -5.86
C ARG A 102 1.07 3.93 -7.28
N ARG A 103 1.41 2.69 -7.61
CA ARG A 103 1.06 2.09 -8.91
C ARG A 103 -0.46 1.95 -9.04
N GLN A 104 -1.12 1.38 -8.04
CA GLN A 104 -2.57 1.20 -8.03
C GLN A 104 -3.33 2.54 -8.10
N LEU A 105 -2.86 3.58 -7.39
CA LEU A 105 -3.41 4.94 -7.49
C LEU A 105 -3.29 5.52 -8.91
N ARG A 106 -2.16 5.27 -9.60
CA ARG A 106 -1.99 5.71 -10.99
C ARG A 106 -2.93 4.97 -11.93
N ASP A 107 -3.10 3.67 -11.72
CA ASP A 107 -3.98 2.84 -12.53
C ASP A 107 -5.46 3.22 -12.33
N PHE A 108 -5.87 3.59 -11.11
CA PHE A 108 -7.19 4.18 -10.81
C PHE A 108 -7.46 5.44 -11.67
N GLY A 109 -6.48 6.34 -11.78
CA GLY A 109 -6.60 7.54 -12.62
C GLY A 109 -6.63 7.22 -14.12
N ARG A 110 -5.91 6.18 -14.56
CA ARG A 110 -5.80 5.78 -15.97
C ARG A 110 -7.07 5.15 -16.51
N GLY A 111 -7.72 4.28 -15.73
CA GLY A 111 -8.97 3.64 -16.12
C GLY A 111 -10.11 4.64 -16.38
N SER A 112 -10.13 5.76 -15.64
CA SER A 112 -11.08 6.85 -15.92
C SER A 112 -10.84 7.50 -17.28
N ILE A 113 -9.58 7.81 -17.63
CA ILE A 113 -9.22 8.44 -18.90
C ILE A 113 -9.51 7.51 -20.08
N ASP A 114 -9.17 6.23 -19.99
CA ASP A 114 -9.45 5.26 -21.05
C ASP A 114 -10.96 5.13 -21.31
N VAL A 115 -11.79 5.08 -20.26
CA VAL A 115 -13.26 5.09 -20.39
C VAL A 115 -13.78 6.39 -21.02
N PHE A 116 -13.19 7.54 -20.67
CA PHE A 116 -13.51 8.82 -21.31
C PHE A 116 -13.12 8.82 -22.80
N VAL A 117 -11.92 8.33 -23.15
CA VAL A 117 -11.43 8.28 -24.55
C VAL A 117 -12.27 7.31 -25.40
N GLU A 118 -12.65 6.16 -24.85
CA GLU A 118 -13.50 5.18 -25.54
C GLU A 118 -14.90 5.74 -25.84
N ARG A 119 -15.47 6.52 -24.91
CA ARG A 119 -16.76 7.23 -25.12
C ARG A 119 -16.71 8.26 -26.23
N PHE A 120 -15.56 8.90 -26.47
CA PHE A 120 -15.38 9.87 -27.55
C PHE A 120 -14.96 9.24 -28.89
N ASN A 121 -14.52 7.97 -28.88
CA ASN A 121 -14.13 7.25 -30.09
C ASN A 121 -15.27 6.47 -30.76
N HIS A 122 -16.47 6.43 -30.18
CA HIS A 122 -17.64 5.99 -30.95
C HIS A 122 -18.12 7.13 -31.86
N PRO A 123 -18.02 7.00 -33.19
CA PRO A 123 -18.71 7.92 -34.06
C PRO A 123 -20.20 7.77 -33.76
N LEU A 124 -20.88 8.87 -33.47
CA LEU A 124 -22.32 8.95 -33.60
C LEU A 124 -22.64 8.40 -34.99
N ARG A 125 -23.18 7.17 -35.06
CA ARG A 125 -23.85 6.70 -36.27
C ARG A 125 -25.02 7.65 -36.48
N ALA A 126 -24.78 8.70 -37.28
CA ALA A 126 -25.81 9.52 -37.85
C ALA A 126 -26.69 8.61 -38.70
N GLY A 127 -27.82 8.21 -38.11
CA GLY A 127 -28.85 7.43 -38.76
C GLY A 127 -30.13 8.27 -38.80
N ALA A 128 -30.64 8.41 -40.03
CA ALA A 128 -31.88 9.04 -40.48
C ALA A 128 -31.83 10.56 -40.71
#